data_AF-A0A284QYR3-F1
#
_entry.id   AF-A0A284QYR3-F1
#
_cell.length_a   1.000
_cell.length_b   1.000
_cell.length_c   1.000
_cell.angle_alpha   90.00
_cell.angle_beta   90.00
_cell.angle_gamma   90.00
#
_symmetry.space_group_name_H-M   'P 1'
#
loop_
_entity.id
_entity.type
_entity.pdbx_description
1 polymer ?
#
loop_
_entity_poly.entity_id
_entity_poly.type
_entity_poly.pdbx_seq_one_letter_code
_entity_poly.pdbx_strand_id
1 'polypeptide(L)'
;MHWRFANGLAAVPEILNIPGLYYPPDSLKTRFCLRGRQLLYQYCSSHHIPHRKTGKIVVAHDDQLSYIKNLHTKARSLKPPAYFHEHEPVLPTELISGDAARAMETNLSLDIAAALWCPETGIVDSHTLMESFESDITDSVYSTRILRVDPAENGWVVQTLTGDAQEPASILARTLVNAAGLSAPFILNSILPLQQHIPMYFARGSYASYNGPGIAGISHLIYPCPETGPNAHAFHSLGTHLTIDLQGKVRFGPDLEWLSPSPEEEVDFWRQHLVPDGSRLTEMHNAVTRYLPEVSLRGMQTDYVGIRPKIASPSSGFQDFVIRSDGSAKNPMISLLGIESPGLTSCMALAEYVVEDLLKK
;
A
#
# COMPACT_ATOMS: atom_id res chain seq x y z
N MET A 1 5.84 24.63 8.07
CA MET A 1 5.67 23.38 7.29
C MET A 1 5.26 23.77 5.88
N HIS A 2 6.05 23.42 4.86
CA HIS A 2 5.58 23.53 3.48
C HIS A 2 4.68 22.33 3.18
N TRP A 3 3.39 22.59 2.95
CA TRP A 3 2.44 21.57 2.52
C TRP A 3 2.72 21.25 1.05
N ARG A 4 3.09 20.01 0.74
CA ARG A 4 3.35 19.49 -0.61
C ARG A 4 2.26 18.46 -0.98
N PHE A 5 2.03 18.28 -2.27
CA PHE A 5 1.28 17.14 -2.80
C PHE A 5 1.87 15.83 -2.24
N ALA A 6 1.02 14.82 -2.00
CA ALA A 6 1.40 13.51 -1.46
C ALA A 6 1.96 13.45 -0.03
N ASN A 7 1.93 14.50 0.80
CA ASN A 7 2.36 14.48 2.22
C ASN A 7 1.63 13.49 3.16
N GLY A 8 0.62 12.76 2.66
CA GLY A 8 -0.08 11.70 3.39
C GLY A 8 0.58 10.32 3.18
N LEU A 9 -0.24 9.27 3.02
CA LEU A 9 0.25 7.90 2.84
C LEU A 9 1.11 7.68 1.59
N ALA A 10 1.01 8.58 0.61
CA ALA A 10 1.80 8.55 -0.61
C ALA A 10 3.26 9.05 -0.43
N ALA A 11 3.61 9.66 0.70
CA ALA A 11 4.96 10.17 0.99
C ALA A 11 5.94 9.07 1.45
N VAL A 12 5.46 7.85 1.66
CA VAL A 12 6.29 6.73 2.07
C VAL A 12 7.01 6.15 0.83
N PRO A 13 8.33 5.89 0.88
CA PRO A 13 9.02 5.18 -0.19
C PRO A 13 8.45 3.76 -0.28
N GLU A 14 7.54 3.53 -1.22
CA GLU A 14 6.83 2.28 -1.34
C GLU A 14 7.43 1.36 -2.39
N ILE A 15 7.39 0.08 -2.06
CA ILE A 15 7.67 -1.04 -2.94
C ILE A 15 6.69 -0.98 -4.11
N LEU A 16 7.23 -0.97 -5.33
CA LEU A 16 6.44 -1.30 -6.50
C LEU A 16 6.12 -2.79 -6.39
N ASN A 17 4.87 -3.15 -6.62
CA ASN A 17 4.56 -4.48 -7.10
C ASN A 17 4.65 -5.62 -6.07
N ILE A 18 3.66 -5.66 -5.16
CA ILE A 18 3.16 -6.95 -4.67
C ILE A 18 2.42 -7.58 -5.85
N PRO A 19 2.78 -8.76 -6.35
CA PRO A 19 2.31 -9.26 -7.63
C PRO A 19 0.80 -9.65 -7.68
N GLY A 20 -0.09 -9.07 -6.87
CA GLY A 20 -1.42 -9.66 -6.62
C GLY A 20 -1.35 -11.03 -5.94
N LEU A 21 -0.13 -11.43 -5.51
CA LEU A 21 0.18 -12.78 -5.07
C LEU A 21 -0.68 -13.22 -3.88
N TYR A 22 -1.00 -12.29 -2.98
CA TYR A 22 -1.69 -12.56 -1.73
C TYR A 22 -3.21 -12.31 -1.78
N TYR A 23 -3.73 -11.55 -2.74
CA TYR A 23 -5.15 -11.14 -2.77
C TYR A 23 -6.01 -12.09 -3.60
N PRO A 24 -7.29 -12.32 -3.27
CA PRO A 24 -8.16 -13.22 -4.04
C PRO A 24 -8.10 -12.94 -5.56
N PRO A 25 -8.12 -13.97 -6.44
CA PRO A 25 -7.96 -13.80 -7.88
C PRO A 25 -8.89 -12.75 -8.51
N ASP A 26 -10.15 -12.72 -8.08
CA ASP A 26 -11.18 -11.84 -8.65
C ASP A 26 -11.36 -10.51 -7.88
N SER A 27 -10.47 -10.22 -6.91
CA SER A 27 -10.54 -8.97 -6.14
C SER A 27 -10.10 -7.75 -6.96
N LEU A 28 -10.64 -6.58 -6.62
CA LEU A 28 -10.18 -5.28 -7.14
C LEU A 28 -8.70 -5.07 -6.84
N LYS A 29 -8.22 -5.47 -5.65
CA LYS A 29 -6.78 -5.47 -5.32
C LYS A 29 -5.97 -6.27 -6.33
N THR A 30 -6.35 -7.49 -6.70
CA THR A 30 -5.64 -8.27 -7.73
C THR A 30 -5.74 -7.59 -9.09
N ARG A 31 -6.95 -7.26 -9.55
CA ARG A 31 -7.20 -6.68 -10.87
C ARG A 31 -6.43 -5.39 -11.09
N PHE A 32 -6.57 -4.41 -10.18
CA PHE A 32 -5.94 -3.11 -10.32
C PHE A 32 -4.45 -3.14 -10.04
N CYS A 33 -3.95 -4.05 -9.20
CA CYS A 33 -2.52 -4.20 -9.02
C CYS A 33 -1.84 -4.71 -10.30
N LEU A 34 -2.45 -5.71 -10.98
CA LEU A 34 -1.92 -6.22 -12.24
C LEU A 34 -1.95 -5.18 -13.37
N ARG A 35 -3.07 -4.44 -13.53
CA ARG A 35 -3.16 -3.32 -14.48
C ARG A 35 -2.17 -2.21 -14.14
N GLY A 36 -2.21 -1.78 -12.88
CA GLY A 36 -1.49 -0.62 -12.40
C GLY A 36 0.02 -0.81 -12.45
N ARG A 37 0.52 -2.03 -12.18
CA ARG A 37 1.93 -2.39 -12.41
C ARG A 37 2.38 -2.13 -13.84
N GLN A 38 1.61 -2.59 -14.83
CA GLN A 38 1.94 -2.41 -16.24
C GLN A 38 1.96 -0.92 -16.60
N LEU A 39 0.90 -0.20 -16.22
CA LEU A 39 0.79 1.25 -16.43
C LEU A 39 1.94 2.00 -15.78
N LEU A 40 2.29 1.68 -14.54
CA LEU A 40 3.35 2.34 -13.80
C LEU A 40 4.72 2.09 -14.40
N TYR A 41 5.06 0.86 -14.81
CA TYR A 41 6.35 0.63 -15.48
C TYR A 41 6.44 1.40 -16.81
N GLN A 42 5.36 1.43 -17.58
CA GLN A 42 5.31 2.21 -18.83
C GLN A 42 5.44 3.71 -18.56
N TYR A 43 4.73 4.22 -17.55
CA TYR A 43 4.76 5.62 -17.14
C TYR A 43 6.15 6.02 -16.62
N CYS A 44 6.73 5.24 -15.71
CA CYS A 44 8.05 5.52 -15.16
C CYS A 44 9.14 5.49 -16.22
N SER A 45 9.06 4.56 -17.18
CA SER A 45 10.00 4.50 -18.30
C SER A 45 9.87 5.72 -19.22
N SER A 46 8.65 6.10 -19.60
CA SER A 46 8.40 7.24 -20.50
C SER A 46 8.70 8.61 -19.86
N HIS A 47 8.49 8.75 -18.55
CA HIS A 47 8.69 10.01 -17.81
C HIS A 47 10.01 10.04 -17.03
N HIS A 48 10.90 9.07 -17.25
CA HIS A 48 12.22 8.96 -16.59
C HIS A 48 12.15 8.99 -15.06
N ILE A 49 11.09 8.42 -14.49
CA ILE A 49 10.91 8.34 -13.04
C ILE A 49 11.81 7.24 -12.50
N PRO A 50 12.66 7.50 -11.50
CA PRO A 50 13.56 6.49 -10.95
C PRO A 50 12.80 5.26 -10.44
N HIS A 51 13.10 4.09 -11.00
CA HIS A 51 12.52 2.82 -10.61
C HIS A 51 13.50 1.66 -10.90
N ARG A 52 13.30 0.52 -10.24
CA ARG A 52 14.14 -0.67 -10.44
C ARG A 52 13.30 -1.94 -10.31
N LYS A 53 13.46 -2.88 -11.25
CA LYS A 53 12.97 -4.26 -11.12
C LYS A 53 13.96 -5.06 -10.28
N THR A 54 13.86 -4.94 -8.96
CA THR A 54 14.71 -5.66 -8.01
C THR A 54 14.33 -7.12 -7.89
N GLY A 55 13.12 -7.48 -8.30
CA GLY A 55 12.47 -8.73 -7.97
C GLY A 55 12.25 -8.92 -6.46
N LYS A 56 11.61 -10.03 -6.11
CA LYS A 56 11.28 -10.40 -4.73
C LYS A 56 11.39 -11.90 -4.53
N ILE A 57 11.94 -12.30 -3.40
CA ILE A 57 12.00 -13.68 -2.93
C ILE A 57 11.05 -13.82 -1.74
N VAL A 58 10.00 -14.63 -1.90
CA VAL A 58 9.16 -15.04 -0.76
C VAL A 58 9.79 -16.29 -0.17
N VAL A 59 10.22 -16.27 1.10
CA VAL A 59 10.94 -17.39 1.73
C VAL A 59 10.02 -18.21 2.62
N ALA A 60 10.24 -19.53 2.64
CA ALA A 60 9.45 -20.48 3.42
C ALA A 60 10.37 -21.44 4.21
N HIS A 61 9.99 -21.70 5.46
CA HIS A 61 10.48 -22.83 6.22
C HIS A 61 9.76 -24.13 5.80
N ASP A 62 10.21 -25.28 6.32
CA ASP A 62 9.66 -26.59 5.99
C ASP A 62 8.15 -26.72 6.25
N ASP A 63 7.66 -26.15 7.36
CA ASP A 63 6.24 -26.15 7.72
C ASP A 63 5.38 -25.26 6.81
N GLN A 64 6.02 -24.36 6.04
CA GLN A 64 5.35 -23.40 5.15
C GLN A 64 5.38 -23.82 3.67
N LEU A 65 5.92 -25.01 3.33
CA LEU A 65 6.03 -25.48 1.94
C LEU A 65 4.67 -25.58 1.22
N SER A 66 3.62 -26.00 1.93
CA SER A 66 2.27 -26.07 1.36
C SER A 66 1.74 -24.67 1.00
N TYR A 67 2.00 -23.67 1.84
CA TYR A 67 1.57 -22.30 1.62
C TYR A 67 2.21 -21.72 0.36
N ILE A 68 3.54 -21.84 0.22
CA ILE A 68 4.26 -21.25 -0.90
C ILE A 68 3.95 -21.95 -2.24
N LYS A 69 3.70 -23.27 -2.22
CA LYS A 69 3.22 -24.02 -3.39
C LYS A 69 1.82 -23.54 -3.83
N ASN A 70 0.94 -23.26 -2.88
CA ASN A 70 -0.38 -22.70 -3.18
C ASN A 70 -0.29 -21.30 -3.76
N LEU A 71 0.61 -20.45 -3.25
CA LEU A 71 0.89 -19.14 -3.85
C LEU A 71 1.37 -19.25 -5.29
N HIS A 72 2.30 -20.15 -5.58
CA HIS A 72 2.78 -20.39 -6.95
C HIS A 72 1.66 -20.89 -7.88
N THR A 73 0.85 -21.84 -7.40
CA THR A 73 -0.28 -22.39 -8.16
C THR A 73 -1.29 -21.31 -8.50
N LYS A 74 -1.64 -20.47 -7.52
CA LYS A 74 -2.54 -19.33 -7.71
C LYS A 74 -1.96 -18.32 -8.71
N ALA A 75 -0.68 -17.97 -8.60
CA ALA A 75 -0.03 -17.05 -9.54
C ALA A 75 -0.18 -17.54 -10.99
N ARG A 76 0.00 -18.85 -11.21
CA ARG A 76 -0.15 -19.49 -12.52
C ARG A 76 -1.60 -19.61 -13.00
N SER A 77 -2.59 -19.57 -12.10
CA SER A 77 -4.00 -19.64 -12.46
C SER A 77 -4.64 -18.28 -12.77
N LEU A 78 -3.92 -17.18 -12.51
CA LEU A 78 -4.44 -15.84 -12.81
C LEU A 78 -4.63 -15.69 -14.32
N LYS A 79 -5.84 -15.28 -14.72
CA LYS A 79 -6.18 -15.08 -16.13
C LYS A 79 -5.64 -13.74 -16.63
N PRO A 80 -5.12 -13.69 -17.88
CA PRO A 80 -4.74 -12.42 -18.48
C PRO A 80 -5.96 -11.50 -18.55
N PRO A 81 -5.84 -10.27 -18.00
CA PRO A 81 -6.76 -9.20 -18.33
C PRO A 81 -6.79 -8.93 -19.84
N ALA A 82 -7.83 -8.26 -20.33
CA ALA A 82 -8.03 -7.97 -21.76
C ALA A 82 -6.85 -7.24 -22.46
N TYR A 83 -5.95 -6.62 -21.69
CA TYR A 83 -4.80 -5.85 -22.16
C TYR A 83 -3.45 -6.60 -22.05
N PHE A 84 -3.46 -7.87 -21.67
CA PHE A 84 -2.26 -8.73 -21.65
C PHE A 84 -2.14 -9.51 -22.98
N HIS A 85 -0.92 -9.65 -23.47
CA HIS A 85 -0.64 -10.52 -24.61
C HIS A 85 -0.79 -11.99 -24.21
N GLU A 86 -1.48 -12.79 -25.02
CA GLU A 86 -1.94 -14.16 -24.70
C GLU A 86 -0.81 -15.18 -24.39
N HIS A 87 0.47 -14.81 -24.54
CA HIS A 87 1.60 -15.74 -24.45
C HIS A 87 2.45 -15.59 -23.19
N GLU A 88 2.28 -14.54 -22.38
CA GLU A 88 3.06 -14.36 -21.15
C GLU A 88 2.23 -14.63 -19.89
N PRO A 89 2.80 -15.28 -18.86
CA PRO A 89 2.16 -15.36 -17.57
C PRO A 89 1.87 -13.95 -17.04
N VAL A 90 0.63 -13.72 -16.63
CA VAL A 90 0.21 -12.48 -15.96
C VAL A 90 1.09 -12.16 -14.76
N LEU A 91 1.52 -13.24 -14.11
CA LEU A 91 2.36 -13.23 -12.94
C LEU A 91 3.45 -14.29 -13.01
N PRO A 92 4.61 -13.97 -13.62
CA PRO A 92 5.72 -14.91 -13.68
C PRO A 92 6.26 -15.11 -12.26
N THR A 93 6.26 -16.37 -11.83
CA THR A 93 6.85 -16.80 -10.56
C THR A 93 7.55 -18.14 -10.76
N GLU A 94 8.61 -18.37 -9.99
CA GLU A 94 9.36 -19.62 -10.01
C GLU A 94 9.53 -20.14 -8.59
N LEU A 95 9.15 -21.39 -8.35
CA LEU A 95 9.38 -22.05 -7.07
C LEU A 95 10.79 -22.65 -7.07
N ILE A 96 11.67 -22.12 -6.23
CA ILE A 96 13.08 -22.48 -6.14
C ILE A 96 13.40 -23.14 -4.78
N SER A 97 14.48 -23.92 -4.72
CA SER A 97 14.96 -24.50 -3.46
C SER A 97 15.58 -23.45 -2.55
N GLY A 98 15.72 -23.76 -1.25
CA GLY A 98 16.47 -22.93 -0.31
C GLY A 98 17.92 -22.68 -0.75
N ASP A 99 18.59 -23.67 -1.34
CA ASP A 99 19.95 -23.52 -1.88
C ASP A 99 20.01 -22.54 -3.06
N ALA A 100 19.04 -22.62 -3.98
CA ALA A 100 18.95 -21.68 -5.09
C ALA A 100 18.64 -20.25 -4.59
N ALA A 101 17.79 -20.11 -3.57
CA ALA A 101 17.52 -18.83 -2.93
C ALA A 101 18.79 -18.25 -2.27
N ARG A 102 19.57 -19.08 -1.56
CA ARG A 102 20.87 -18.68 -0.98
C ARG A 102 21.93 -18.34 -2.02
N ALA A 103 21.87 -18.93 -3.21
CA ALA A 103 22.73 -18.55 -4.32
C ALA A 103 22.40 -17.14 -4.86
N MET A 104 21.14 -16.69 -4.70
CA MET A 104 20.71 -15.31 -5.01
C MET A 104 20.99 -14.35 -3.86
N GLU A 105 20.79 -14.79 -2.62
CA GLU A 105 20.89 -13.99 -1.39
C GLU A 105 21.66 -14.76 -0.31
N THR A 106 22.98 -14.57 -0.24
CA THR A 106 23.91 -15.43 0.52
C THR A 106 23.73 -15.40 2.03
N ASN A 107 23.14 -14.34 2.59
CA ASN A 107 22.90 -14.21 4.03
C ASN A 107 21.58 -14.87 4.49
N LEU A 108 20.80 -15.49 3.59
CA LEU A 108 19.57 -16.19 3.95
C LEU A 108 19.85 -17.37 4.89
N SER A 109 18.95 -17.58 5.86
CA SER A 109 19.02 -18.70 6.79
C SER A 109 19.12 -20.06 6.09
N LEU A 110 19.86 -20.98 6.70
CA LEU A 110 19.91 -22.39 6.28
C LEU A 110 18.55 -23.09 6.49
N ASP A 111 17.71 -22.58 7.41
CA ASP A 111 16.38 -23.10 7.70
C ASP A 111 15.34 -22.73 6.63
N ILE A 112 15.71 -21.93 5.62
CA ILE A 112 14.85 -21.69 4.46
C ILE A 112 14.89 -22.93 3.58
N ALA A 113 13.73 -23.57 3.46
CA ALA A 113 13.53 -24.82 2.72
C ALA A 113 13.24 -24.57 1.24
N ALA A 114 12.44 -23.54 0.94
CA ALA A 114 12.09 -23.14 -0.42
C ALA A 114 11.81 -21.64 -0.50
N ALA A 115 11.79 -21.12 -1.72
CA ALA A 115 11.38 -19.76 -1.99
C ALA A 115 10.58 -19.63 -3.28
N LEU A 116 9.78 -18.56 -3.39
CA LEU A 116 9.06 -18.18 -4.59
C LEU A 116 9.69 -16.90 -5.13
N TRP A 117 10.40 -17.06 -6.24
CA TRP A 117 11.01 -15.97 -6.97
C TRP A 117 9.96 -15.23 -7.81
N CYS A 118 9.90 -13.91 -7.66
CA CYS A 118 9.00 -12.99 -8.34
C CYS A 118 9.82 -11.94 -9.09
N PRO A 119 10.26 -12.21 -10.34
CA PRO A 119 11.20 -11.34 -11.07
C PRO A 119 10.61 -9.97 -11.42
N GLU A 120 9.29 -9.88 -11.57
CA GLU A 120 8.65 -8.64 -12.00
C GLU A 120 8.50 -7.61 -10.87
N THR A 121 8.69 -8.00 -9.60
CA THR A 121 8.60 -7.07 -8.45
C THR A 121 9.68 -5.98 -8.51
N GLY A 122 9.41 -4.79 -7.97
CA GLY A 122 10.37 -3.69 -8.02
C GLY A 122 10.16 -2.60 -6.99
N ILE A 123 10.76 -1.45 -7.23
CA ILE A 123 10.69 -0.25 -6.38
C ILE A 123 10.62 0.99 -7.27
N VAL A 124 9.98 2.06 -6.77
CA VAL A 124 9.87 3.37 -7.44
C VAL A 124 10.15 4.47 -6.44
N ASP A 125 10.70 5.58 -6.93
CA ASP A 125 10.70 6.85 -6.21
C ASP A 125 9.28 7.42 -6.21
N SER A 126 8.53 7.16 -5.14
CA SER A 126 7.14 7.63 -5.01
C SER A 126 7.06 9.16 -4.99
N HIS A 127 8.07 9.86 -4.48
CA HIS A 127 8.07 11.32 -4.46
C HIS A 127 8.12 11.89 -5.88
N THR A 128 9.10 11.43 -6.66
CA THR A 128 9.26 11.85 -8.06
C THR A 128 8.04 11.44 -8.90
N LEU A 129 7.44 10.27 -8.63
CA LEU A 129 6.21 9.84 -9.29
C LEU A 129 5.04 10.78 -9.00
N MET A 130 4.86 11.19 -7.74
CA MET A 130 3.79 12.10 -7.34
C MET A 130 4.02 13.52 -7.89
N GLU A 131 5.26 14.02 -7.88
CA GLU A 131 5.61 15.31 -8.52
C GLU A 131 5.32 15.29 -10.03
N SER A 132 5.58 14.17 -10.70
CA SER A 132 5.22 14.01 -12.11
C SER A 132 3.72 14.00 -12.37
N PHE A 133 2.92 13.39 -11.48
CA PHE A 133 1.46 13.50 -11.59
C PHE A 133 0.97 14.93 -11.31
N GLU A 134 1.59 15.61 -10.33
CA GLU A 134 1.25 16.99 -9.98
C GLU A 134 1.53 17.95 -11.14
N SER A 135 2.61 17.76 -11.90
CA SER A 135 2.95 18.65 -13.02
C SER A 135 1.90 18.68 -14.14
N ASP A 136 1.08 17.64 -14.25
CA ASP A 136 -0.02 17.55 -15.23
C ASP A 136 -1.32 18.20 -14.73
N ILE A 137 -1.38 18.61 -13.45
CA ILE A 137 -2.55 19.26 -12.86
C ILE A 137 -2.53 20.75 -13.20
N THR A 138 -3.57 21.22 -13.89
CA THR A 138 -3.68 22.65 -14.28
C THR A 138 -4.02 23.56 -13.11
N ASP A 139 -4.96 23.13 -12.25
CA ASP A 139 -5.45 23.90 -11.12
C ASP A 139 -5.39 23.07 -9.83
N SER A 140 -4.61 23.55 -8.86
CA SER A 140 -4.46 22.90 -7.55
C SER A 140 -4.52 23.94 -6.44
N VAL A 141 -5.17 23.60 -5.33
CA VAL A 141 -5.18 24.45 -4.12
C VAL A 141 -4.65 23.64 -2.94
N TYR A 142 -3.57 24.13 -2.33
CA TYR A 142 -2.94 23.51 -1.16
C TYR A 142 -3.43 24.14 0.14
N SER A 143 -3.06 23.52 1.26
CA SER A 143 -3.41 23.97 2.62
C SER A 143 -4.91 24.20 2.81
N THR A 144 -5.74 23.47 2.06
CA THR A 144 -7.19 23.67 2.01
C THR A 144 -7.88 22.39 2.45
N ARG A 145 -8.47 22.42 3.65
CA ARG A 145 -9.21 21.27 4.21
C ARG A 145 -10.67 21.34 3.82
N ILE A 146 -11.26 20.18 3.55
CA ILE A 146 -12.71 20.04 3.38
C ILE A 146 -13.34 20.02 4.78
N LEU A 147 -14.31 20.90 5.02
CA LEU A 147 -15.09 20.95 6.26
C LEU A 147 -16.37 20.12 6.14
N ARG A 148 -17.03 20.21 4.99
CA ARG A 148 -18.34 19.62 4.75
C ARG A 148 -18.60 19.44 3.26
N VAL A 149 -19.36 18.40 2.93
CA VAL A 149 -19.90 18.16 1.60
C VAL A 149 -21.41 18.00 1.73
N ASP A 150 -22.16 18.72 0.90
CA ASP A 150 -23.62 18.63 0.84
C ASP A 150 -24.10 18.36 -0.59
N PRO A 151 -25.12 17.50 -0.78
CA PRO A 151 -25.78 17.38 -2.07
C PRO A 151 -26.53 18.67 -2.42
N ALA A 152 -26.48 19.05 -3.69
CA ALA A 152 -27.19 20.19 -4.26
C ALA A 152 -27.88 19.79 -5.57
N GLU A 153 -28.80 20.63 -6.05
CA GLU A 153 -29.58 20.34 -7.28
C GLU A 153 -28.69 20.02 -8.49
N ASN A 154 -27.58 20.74 -8.64
CA ASN A 154 -26.65 20.62 -9.76
C ASN A 154 -25.26 20.08 -9.35
N GLY A 155 -25.18 19.30 -8.27
CA GLY A 155 -23.92 18.69 -7.85
C GLY A 155 -23.72 18.64 -6.35
N TRP A 156 -22.54 19.08 -5.93
CA TRP A 156 -22.04 18.98 -4.58
C TRP A 156 -21.49 20.33 -4.14
N VAL A 157 -21.99 20.84 -3.03
CA VAL A 157 -21.38 22.01 -2.39
C VAL A 157 -20.31 21.51 -1.44
N VAL A 158 -19.07 21.90 -1.72
CA VAL A 158 -17.88 21.57 -0.92
C VAL A 158 -17.48 22.81 -0.15
N GLN A 159 -17.60 22.76 1.18
CA GLN A 159 -17.13 23.82 2.05
C GLN A 159 -15.67 23.57 2.42
N THR A 160 -14.83 24.59 2.24
CA THR A 160 -13.39 24.49 2.42
C THR A 160 -12.84 25.59 3.31
N LEU A 161 -11.74 25.32 4.00
CA LEU A 161 -10.98 26.33 4.74
C LEU A 161 -9.52 26.28 4.33
N THR A 162 -8.99 27.41 3.85
CA THR A 162 -7.60 27.54 3.39
C THR A 162 -6.74 28.20 4.45
N GLY A 163 -5.68 27.52 4.90
CA GLY A 163 -4.79 28.01 5.95
C GLY A 163 -5.57 28.41 7.22
N ASP A 164 -5.27 29.61 7.72
CA ASP A 164 -5.89 30.20 8.90
C ASP A 164 -6.99 31.24 8.54
N ALA A 165 -7.58 31.11 7.35
CA ALA A 165 -8.69 31.98 6.93
C ALA A 165 -9.81 31.97 7.97
N GLN A 166 -10.43 33.13 8.18
CA GLN A 166 -11.50 33.29 9.18
C GLN A 166 -12.85 32.77 8.69
N GLU A 167 -13.08 32.81 7.37
CA GLU A 167 -14.34 32.41 6.76
C GLU A 167 -14.14 31.22 5.80
N PRO A 168 -15.01 30.19 5.87
CA PRO A 168 -15.02 29.13 4.89
C PRO A 168 -15.40 29.63 3.49
N ALA A 169 -14.79 29.04 2.46
CA ALA A 169 -15.23 29.18 1.08
C ALA A 169 -16.15 28.02 0.68
N SER A 170 -16.94 28.20 -0.38
CA SER A 170 -17.80 27.15 -0.94
C SER A 170 -17.55 27.00 -2.43
N ILE A 171 -17.41 25.75 -2.88
CA ILE A 171 -17.23 25.39 -4.28
C ILE A 171 -18.41 24.50 -4.69
N LEU A 172 -19.05 24.81 -5.81
CA LEU A 172 -20.04 23.93 -6.43
C LEU A 172 -19.34 23.05 -7.47
N ALA A 173 -19.38 21.74 -7.28
CA ALA A 173 -18.83 20.76 -8.21
C ALA A 173 -19.92 19.84 -8.75
N ARG A 174 -20.02 19.68 -10.08
CA ARG A 174 -20.94 18.69 -10.67
C ARG A 174 -20.54 17.27 -10.30
N THR A 175 -19.24 17.00 -10.34
CA THR A 175 -18.63 15.71 -10.03
C THR A 175 -17.67 15.88 -8.87
N LEU A 176 -17.74 14.98 -7.89
CA LEU A 176 -16.84 14.97 -6.75
C LEU A 176 -16.09 13.63 -6.69
N VAL A 177 -14.76 13.64 -6.62
CA VAL A 177 -13.97 12.43 -6.39
C VAL A 177 -13.35 12.51 -4.99
N ASN A 178 -13.84 11.68 -4.09
CA ASN A 178 -13.34 11.54 -2.73
C ASN A 178 -12.20 10.50 -2.69
N ALA A 179 -10.96 11.01 -2.77
CA ALA A 179 -9.72 10.25 -2.66
C ALA A 179 -8.93 10.61 -1.38
N ALA A 180 -9.63 10.97 -0.29
CA ALA A 180 -9.03 11.54 0.92
C ALA A 180 -8.33 10.52 1.87
N GLY A 181 -7.97 9.33 1.36
CA GLY A 181 -7.25 8.31 2.13
C GLY A 181 -7.93 7.95 3.45
N LEU A 182 -7.24 8.19 4.57
CA LEU A 182 -7.76 7.94 5.93
C LEU A 182 -9.08 8.65 6.23
N SER A 183 -9.28 9.84 5.64
CA SER A 183 -10.48 10.66 5.85
C SER A 183 -11.57 10.39 4.81
N ALA A 184 -11.36 9.48 3.85
CA ALA A 184 -12.37 9.22 2.83
C ALA A 184 -13.71 8.72 3.41
N PRO A 185 -13.74 7.81 4.40
CA PRO A 185 -14.98 7.43 5.06
C PRO A 185 -15.62 8.59 5.83
N PHE A 186 -14.84 9.50 6.42
CA PHE A 186 -15.37 10.67 7.14
C PHE A 186 -16.19 11.58 6.21
N ILE A 187 -15.64 11.88 5.03
CA ILE A 187 -16.33 12.71 4.02
C ILE A 187 -17.61 12.01 3.52
N LEU A 188 -17.56 10.71 3.28
CA LEU A 188 -18.75 9.98 2.82
C LEU A 188 -19.81 9.86 3.93
N ASN A 189 -19.40 9.57 5.17
CA ASN A 189 -20.34 9.40 6.29
C ASN A 189 -21.07 10.69 6.66
N SER A 190 -20.56 11.88 6.29
CA SER A 190 -21.26 13.14 6.52
C SER A 190 -22.56 13.27 5.71
N ILE A 191 -22.69 12.51 4.61
CA ILE A 191 -23.89 12.50 3.77
C ILE A 191 -24.71 11.20 3.88
N LEU A 192 -24.14 10.16 4.50
CA LEU A 192 -24.83 8.88 4.67
C LEU A 192 -25.67 8.85 5.95
N PRO A 193 -26.84 8.18 5.93
CA PRO A 193 -27.56 7.81 7.14
C PRO A 193 -26.69 6.96 8.07
N LEU A 194 -26.88 7.09 9.39
CA LEU A 194 -26.08 6.40 10.42
C LEU A 194 -25.94 4.88 10.18
N GLN A 195 -27.01 4.22 9.73
CA GLN A 195 -27.03 2.79 9.46
C GLN A 195 -26.19 2.34 8.24
N GLN A 196 -25.73 3.29 7.42
CA GLN A 196 -24.88 3.04 6.25
C GLN A 196 -23.45 3.55 6.45
N HIS A 197 -23.12 4.03 7.66
CA HIS A 197 -21.78 4.55 7.93
C HIS A 197 -20.72 3.50 7.70
N ILE A 198 -19.68 3.90 6.95
CA ILE A 198 -18.49 3.09 6.69
C ILE A 198 -17.61 3.15 7.93
N PRO A 199 -17.27 2.01 8.55
CA PRO A 199 -16.42 2.01 9.74
C PRO A 199 -14.98 2.39 9.38
N MET A 200 -14.28 2.98 10.34
CA MET A 200 -12.89 3.42 10.19
C MET A 200 -12.02 2.69 11.21
N TYR A 201 -10.94 2.10 10.72
CA TYR A 201 -9.91 1.47 11.53
C TYR A 201 -8.55 1.93 11.04
N PHE A 202 -7.58 1.92 11.95
CA PHE A 202 -6.27 2.50 11.72
C PHE A 202 -5.20 1.48 12.04
N ALA A 203 -4.47 1.05 11.02
CA ALA A 203 -3.40 0.06 11.15
C ALA A 203 -2.06 0.74 10.90
N ARG A 204 -1.39 1.14 11.98
CA ARG A 204 -0.03 1.68 11.96
C ARG A 204 0.96 0.58 11.57
N GLY A 205 1.97 0.97 10.80
CA GLY A 205 3.10 0.13 10.43
C GLY A 205 4.38 0.94 10.57
N SER A 206 5.28 0.42 11.39
CA SER A 206 6.59 0.99 11.70
C SER A 206 7.69 0.33 10.89
N TYR A 207 8.65 1.13 10.46
CA TYR A 207 9.81 0.68 9.69
C TYR A 207 11.10 1.01 10.43
N ALA A 208 12.05 0.10 10.36
CA ALA A 208 13.41 0.32 10.82
C ALA A 208 14.37 0.37 9.64
N SER A 209 15.21 1.39 9.59
CA SER A 209 16.38 1.38 8.73
C SER A 209 17.43 0.46 9.32
N TYR A 210 18.23 -0.14 8.46
CA TYR A 210 19.26 -1.07 8.89
C TYR A 210 20.61 -0.81 8.24
N ASN A 211 21.65 -0.81 9.08
CA ASN A 211 23.04 -0.84 8.65
C ASN A 211 23.83 -1.76 9.59
N GLY A 212 24.41 -2.83 9.05
CA GLY A 212 25.11 -3.83 9.85
C GLY A 212 25.40 -5.12 9.09
N PRO A 213 25.79 -6.20 9.81
CA PRO A 213 26.04 -7.52 9.21
C PRO A 213 24.76 -8.17 8.66
N GLY A 214 24.91 -9.23 7.86
CA GLY A 214 23.78 -10.02 7.38
C GLY A 214 22.99 -9.42 6.20
N ILE A 215 23.46 -8.31 5.62
CA ILE A 215 22.84 -7.68 4.43
C ILE A 215 23.82 -7.45 3.28
N ALA A 216 25.01 -8.05 3.35
CA ALA A 216 26.05 -7.82 2.35
C ALA A 216 25.62 -8.41 1.00
N GLY A 217 25.56 -7.57 -0.03
CA GLY A 217 25.19 -8.00 -1.38
C GLY A 217 23.69 -8.19 -1.62
N ILE A 218 22.83 -7.80 -0.67
CA ILE A 218 21.37 -7.89 -0.87
C ILE A 218 20.94 -7.05 -2.07
N SER A 219 20.18 -7.68 -2.97
CA SER A 219 19.72 -7.08 -4.22
C SER A 219 18.24 -7.29 -4.50
N HIS A 220 17.60 -8.23 -3.79
CA HIS A 220 16.19 -8.57 -3.90
C HIS A 220 15.42 -8.12 -2.66
N LEU A 221 14.10 -7.92 -2.80
CA LEU A 221 13.22 -7.82 -1.65
C LEU A 221 13.03 -9.22 -1.05
N ILE A 222 13.01 -9.34 0.28
CA ILE A 222 12.84 -10.65 0.96
C ILE A 222 11.60 -10.60 1.86
N TYR A 223 10.66 -11.49 1.59
CA TYR A 223 9.37 -11.54 2.27
C TYR A 223 9.20 -12.91 2.94
N PRO A 224 9.09 -13.02 4.26
CA PRO A 224 8.70 -14.28 4.88
C PRO A 224 7.28 -14.68 4.47
N CYS A 225 7.01 -15.98 4.45
CA CYS A 225 5.63 -16.46 4.50
C CYS A 225 4.99 -16.03 5.83
N PRO A 226 3.69 -15.68 5.84
CA PRO A 226 3.00 -15.36 7.08
C PRO A 226 3.06 -16.55 8.04
N GLU A 227 3.09 -16.27 9.34
CA GLU A 227 3.00 -17.31 10.34
C GLU A 227 1.68 -18.07 10.21
N THR A 228 1.73 -19.39 10.35
CA THR A 228 0.56 -20.27 10.31
C THR A 228 0.21 -20.67 11.74
N GLY A 229 -0.89 -20.14 12.29
CA GLY A 229 -1.32 -20.45 13.67
C GLY A 229 -2.66 -19.81 14.04
N PRO A 230 -3.29 -20.20 15.17
CA PRO A 230 -4.61 -19.71 15.58
C PRO A 230 -4.67 -18.20 15.90
N ASN A 231 -3.52 -17.58 16.19
CA ASN A 231 -3.38 -16.12 16.38
C ASN A 231 -2.77 -15.42 15.16
N ALA A 232 -2.68 -16.10 14.01
CA ALA A 232 -2.03 -15.56 12.82
C ALA A 232 -2.93 -14.56 12.09
N HIS A 233 -2.54 -13.29 12.14
CA HIS A 233 -3.13 -12.22 11.35
C HIS A 233 -2.62 -12.23 9.89
N ALA A 234 -2.63 -13.38 9.22
CA ALA A 234 -2.02 -13.58 7.89
C ALA A 234 -2.53 -12.60 6.82
N PHE A 235 -3.70 -12.00 7.01
CA PHE A 235 -4.29 -11.00 6.11
C PHE A 235 -4.08 -9.54 6.54
N HIS A 236 -3.60 -9.28 7.76
CA HIS A 236 -3.38 -7.90 8.25
C HIS A 236 -1.91 -7.51 8.25
N SER A 237 -0.99 -8.46 8.41
CA SER A 237 0.45 -8.27 8.22
C SER A 237 1.08 -9.54 7.66
N LEU A 238 1.83 -9.42 6.57
CA LEU A 238 2.54 -10.53 5.92
C LEU A 238 3.92 -10.78 6.54
N GLY A 239 4.10 -10.42 7.81
CA GLY A 239 5.39 -10.42 8.50
C GLY A 239 6.27 -9.19 8.17
N THR A 240 7.39 -9.08 8.87
CA THR A 240 8.38 -8.01 8.66
C THR A 240 9.19 -8.29 7.40
N HIS A 241 9.04 -7.45 6.37
CA HIS A 241 9.74 -7.60 5.09
C HIS A 241 11.11 -6.94 5.15
N LEU A 242 12.04 -7.43 4.32
CA LEU A 242 13.22 -6.68 3.92
C LEU A 242 12.90 -5.96 2.61
N THR A 243 13.22 -4.67 2.59
CA THR A 243 13.09 -3.82 1.42
C THR A 243 14.38 -3.05 1.19
N ILE A 244 14.62 -2.66 -0.05
CA ILE A 244 15.75 -1.81 -0.45
C ILE A 244 15.21 -0.58 -1.17
N ASP A 245 15.82 0.58 -0.96
CA ASP A 245 15.57 1.73 -1.83
C ASP A 245 16.48 1.74 -3.05
N LEU A 246 16.31 2.77 -3.89
CA LEU A 246 17.06 2.96 -5.12
C LEU A 246 18.57 3.17 -4.86
N GLN A 247 18.94 3.60 -3.66
CA GLN A 247 20.34 3.73 -3.22
C GLN A 247 20.87 2.45 -2.57
N GLY A 248 20.04 1.41 -2.41
CA GLY A 248 20.42 0.13 -1.82
C GLY A 248 20.39 0.13 -0.29
N LYS A 249 19.82 1.15 0.36
CA LYS A 249 19.65 1.16 1.82
C LYS A 249 18.54 0.19 2.20
N VAL A 250 18.84 -0.65 3.18
CA VAL A 250 17.92 -1.68 3.69
C VAL A 250 16.96 -1.08 4.72
N ARG A 251 15.70 -1.49 4.64
CA ARG A 251 14.68 -1.28 5.68
C ARG A 251 13.96 -2.57 6.00
N PHE A 252 13.59 -2.71 7.27
CA PHE A 252 12.72 -3.76 7.77
C PHE A 252 11.36 -3.19 8.13
N GLY A 253 10.31 -3.93 7.83
CA GLY A 253 8.94 -3.56 8.15
C GLY A 253 7.99 -3.80 6.97
N PRO A 254 6.76 -3.30 7.08
CA PRO A 254 6.18 -2.74 8.30
C PRO A 254 5.82 -3.82 9.32
N ASP A 255 5.74 -3.44 10.60
CA ASP A 255 4.95 -4.18 11.57
C ASP A 255 3.44 -3.87 11.42
N LEU A 256 2.65 -4.31 12.41
CA LEU A 256 1.22 -3.99 12.51
C LEU A 256 0.86 -3.64 13.94
N GLU A 257 0.30 -2.45 14.11
CA GLU A 257 -0.29 -1.96 15.34
C GLU A 257 -1.67 -1.36 15.03
N TRP A 258 -2.71 -1.81 15.73
CA TRP A 258 -4.05 -1.25 15.59
C TRP A 258 -4.22 -0.07 16.54
N LEU A 259 -4.59 1.08 15.98
CA LEU A 259 -4.84 2.31 16.72
C LEU A 259 -6.33 2.48 16.98
N SER A 260 -6.66 2.94 18.19
CA SER A 260 -8.03 3.20 18.64
C SER A 260 -8.12 4.63 19.22
N PRO A 261 -8.19 5.66 18.36
CA PRO A 261 -8.32 7.05 18.82
C PRO A 261 -9.62 7.25 19.61
N SER A 262 -9.54 7.91 20.77
CA SER A 262 -10.71 8.38 21.52
C SER A 262 -11.16 9.75 21.00
N PRO A 263 -12.47 10.04 20.91
CA PRO A 263 -12.98 11.35 20.49
C PRO A 263 -12.48 12.54 21.33
N GLU A 264 -12.00 12.29 22.55
CA GLU A 264 -11.59 13.32 23.52
C GLU A 264 -10.11 13.75 23.38
N GLU A 265 -9.28 13.02 22.60
CA GLU A 265 -7.82 13.22 22.54
C GLU A 265 -7.26 13.35 21.09
N GLU A 266 -8.07 13.82 20.15
CA GLU A 266 -7.79 13.62 18.71
C GLU A 266 -6.46 14.20 18.20
N VAL A 267 -6.11 15.46 18.53
CA VAL A 267 -4.93 16.09 17.90
C VAL A 267 -3.61 15.55 18.46
N ASP A 268 -3.53 15.33 19.78
CA ASP A 268 -2.31 14.84 20.42
C ASP A 268 -2.10 13.34 20.16
N PHE A 269 -3.18 12.56 20.04
CA PHE A 269 -3.12 11.16 19.67
C PHE A 269 -2.38 10.94 18.35
N TRP A 270 -2.80 11.61 17.27
CA TRP A 270 -2.18 11.42 15.96
C TRP A 270 -0.74 11.93 15.92
N ARG A 271 -0.44 13.05 16.60
CA ARG A 271 0.92 13.57 16.69
C ARG A 271 1.87 12.59 17.35
N GLN A 272 1.42 11.89 18.39
CA GLN A 272 2.24 10.89 19.06
C GLN A 272 2.45 9.64 18.18
N HIS A 273 1.39 9.12 17.56
CA HIS A 273 1.45 7.87 16.80
C HIS A 273 2.04 8.01 15.38
N LEU A 274 2.19 9.24 14.87
CA LEU A 274 2.92 9.52 13.62
C LEU A 274 4.43 9.71 13.82
N VAL A 275 4.92 9.64 15.06
CA VAL A 275 6.35 9.66 15.35
C VAL A 275 6.87 8.21 15.41
N PRO A 276 7.98 7.90 14.72
CA PRO A 276 8.65 6.60 14.85
C PRO A 276 9.13 6.36 16.28
N ASP A 277 8.84 5.17 16.82
CA ASP A 277 9.25 4.76 18.16
C ASP A 277 10.00 3.43 18.12
N GLY A 278 10.94 3.26 19.05
CA GLY A 278 11.84 2.10 19.08
C GLY A 278 11.29 0.91 19.86
N SER A 279 10.07 0.98 20.41
CA SER A 279 9.58 0.00 21.38
C SER A 279 9.45 -1.41 20.79
N ARG A 280 9.24 -1.51 19.47
CA ARG A 280 9.03 -2.76 18.73
C ARG A 280 10.23 -3.26 17.94
N LEU A 281 11.39 -2.59 18.03
CA LEU A 281 12.60 -2.99 17.30
C LEU A 281 13.05 -4.41 17.66
N THR A 282 12.90 -4.83 18.92
CA THR A 282 13.22 -6.20 19.36
C THR A 282 12.31 -7.23 18.72
N GLU A 283 11.00 -6.96 18.63
CA GLU A 283 10.04 -7.86 17.93
C GLU A 283 10.38 -7.96 16.44
N MET A 284 10.68 -6.82 15.82
CA MET A 284 11.09 -6.74 14.42
C MET A 284 12.38 -7.54 14.17
N HIS A 285 13.38 -7.39 15.05
CA HIS A 285 14.63 -8.15 15.00
C HIS A 285 14.41 -9.66 15.12
N ASN A 286 13.57 -10.09 16.06
CA ASN A 286 13.21 -11.50 16.22
C ASN A 286 12.54 -12.07 14.96
N ALA A 287 11.66 -11.30 14.32
CA ALA A 287 11.01 -11.72 13.07
C ALA A 287 12.01 -11.82 11.91
N VAL A 288 12.94 -10.85 11.79
CA VAL A 288 13.94 -10.79 10.72
C VAL A 288 14.97 -11.91 10.85
N THR A 289 15.45 -12.20 12.05
CA THR A 289 16.50 -13.21 12.28
C THR A 289 16.07 -14.63 11.94
N ARG A 290 14.76 -14.88 11.78
CA ARG A 290 14.25 -16.15 11.24
C ARG A 290 14.71 -16.42 9.80
N TYR A 291 14.87 -15.37 8.99
CA TYR A 291 15.30 -15.50 7.60
C TYR A 291 16.66 -14.85 7.29
N LEU A 292 17.17 -13.95 8.14
CA LEU A 292 18.51 -13.36 8.07
C LEU A 292 19.20 -13.42 9.44
N PRO A 293 19.78 -14.57 9.83
CA PRO A 293 20.24 -14.83 11.21
C PRO A 293 21.41 -13.94 11.66
N GLU A 294 22.16 -13.37 10.71
CA GLU A 294 23.30 -12.49 10.99
C GLU A 294 22.91 -11.03 11.26
N VAL A 295 21.63 -10.67 11.08
CA VAL A 295 21.15 -9.31 11.35
C VAL A 295 21.25 -9.00 12.84
N SER A 296 21.90 -7.88 13.18
CA SER A 296 22.12 -7.46 14.56
C SER A 296 21.12 -6.39 14.99
N LEU A 297 20.50 -6.53 16.16
CA LEU A 297 19.63 -5.48 16.72
C LEU A 297 20.30 -4.10 16.79
N ARG A 298 21.63 -4.07 17.01
CA ARG A 298 22.40 -2.80 17.09
C ARG A 298 22.43 -2.01 15.79
N GLY A 299 22.21 -2.68 14.65
CA GLY A 299 22.17 -2.03 13.34
C GLY A 299 20.80 -1.46 12.97
N MET A 300 19.77 -1.73 13.77
CA MET A 300 18.40 -1.24 13.53
C MET A 300 18.19 0.13 14.15
N GLN A 301 17.62 1.05 13.38
CA GLN A 301 17.21 2.38 13.83
C GLN A 301 15.79 2.66 13.35
N THR A 302 14.99 3.35 14.14
CA THR A 302 13.66 3.82 13.71
C THR A 302 13.80 4.66 12.44
N ASP A 303 12.90 4.45 11.47
CA ASP A 303 12.89 5.21 10.23
C ASP A 303 11.60 6.02 10.11
N TYR A 304 10.54 5.45 9.55
CA TYR A 304 9.25 6.12 9.40
C TYR A 304 8.09 5.22 9.82
N VAL A 305 6.92 5.82 9.92
CA VAL A 305 5.65 5.13 10.21
C VAL A 305 4.60 5.52 9.18
N GLY A 306 3.68 4.62 8.90
CA GLY A 306 2.51 4.88 8.05
C GLY A 306 1.25 4.28 8.65
N ILE A 307 0.07 4.84 8.32
CA ILE A 307 -1.22 4.38 8.84
C ILE A 307 -2.11 3.92 7.70
N ARG A 308 -2.46 2.64 7.64
CA ARG A 308 -3.29 2.12 6.54
C ARG A 308 -4.77 2.50 6.76
N PRO A 309 -5.50 2.93 5.72
CA PRO A 309 -6.92 3.24 5.80
C PRO A 309 -7.71 1.94 5.76
N LYS A 310 -8.05 1.40 6.94
CA LYS A 310 -8.80 0.14 7.06
C LYS A 310 -10.28 0.44 7.22
N ILE A 311 -11.12 -0.26 6.47
CA ILE A 311 -12.60 -0.19 6.57
C ILE A 311 -13.20 -1.49 7.12
N ALA A 312 -12.36 -2.37 7.63
CA ALA A 312 -12.73 -3.64 8.25
C ALA A 312 -12.00 -3.79 9.58
N SER A 313 -12.65 -4.44 10.54
CA SER A 313 -12.16 -4.57 11.91
C SER A 313 -10.87 -5.41 11.99
N PRO A 314 -10.14 -5.33 13.12
CA PRO A 314 -8.97 -6.19 13.37
C PRO A 314 -9.26 -7.70 13.35
N SER A 315 -10.52 -8.08 13.57
CA SER A 315 -10.99 -9.48 13.55
C SER A 315 -11.54 -9.93 12.20
N SER A 316 -11.66 -9.01 11.22
CA SER A 316 -12.19 -9.32 9.90
C SER A 316 -11.16 -10.03 9.03
N GLY A 317 -11.62 -10.84 8.07
CA GLY A 317 -10.74 -11.45 7.07
C GLY A 317 -10.26 -10.44 6.00
N PHE A 318 -9.99 -10.96 4.80
CA PHE A 318 -9.64 -10.13 3.65
C PHE A 318 -10.70 -9.04 3.39
N GLN A 319 -10.24 -7.80 3.26
CA GLN A 319 -11.04 -6.66 2.82
C GLN A 319 -10.47 -6.12 1.51
N ASP A 320 -11.34 -6.02 0.50
CA ASP A 320 -11.00 -5.46 -0.81
C ASP A 320 -11.09 -3.93 -0.80
N PHE A 321 -10.59 -3.31 -1.87
CA PHE A 321 -10.91 -1.91 -2.16
C PHE A 321 -12.41 -1.72 -2.31
N VAL A 322 -12.92 -0.56 -1.93
CA VAL A 322 -14.31 -0.18 -2.17
C VAL A 322 -14.33 1.09 -3.02
N ILE A 323 -14.92 0.97 -4.21
CA ILE A 323 -15.16 2.09 -5.11
C ILE A 323 -16.67 2.24 -5.23
N ARG A 324 -17.19 3.36 -4.72
CA ARG A 324 -18.62 3.60 -4.60
C ARG A 324 -18.99 4.88 -5.34
N SER A 325 -20.16 4.88 -5.99
CA SER A 325 -20.76 6.07 -6.60
C SER A 325 -22.04 6.42 -5.86
N ASP A 326 -22.13 7.65 -5.38
CA ASP A 326 -23.31 8.24 -4.76
C ASP A 326 -23.83 9.43 -5.59
N GLY A 327 -25.08 9.85 -5.36
CA GLY A 327 -25.73 10.90 -6.14
C GLY A 327 -26.33 10.43 -7.46
N SER A 328 -26.51 11.35 -8.42
CA SER A 328 -27.11 11.04 -9.73
C SER A 328 -26.03 10.72 -10.77
N ALA A 329 -26.40 10.00 -11.84
CA ALA A 329 -25.48 9.70 -12.94
C ALA A 329 -24.85 10.96 -13.57
N LYS A 330 -25.58 12.07 -13.61
CA LYS A 330 -25.06 13.35 -14.15
C LYS A 330 -24.14 14.09 -13.19
N ASN A 331 -24.31 13.86 -11.89
CA ASN A 331 -23.60 14.56 -10.82
C ASN A 331 -23.06 13.58 -9.77
N PRO A 332 -22.16 12.65 -10.14
CA PRO A 332 -21.74 11.59 -9.24
C PRO A 332 -20.73 12.08 -8.20
N MET A 333 -20.79 11.50 -7.00
CA MET A 333 -19.68 11.49 -6.06
C MET A 333 -19.05 10.09 -6.06
N ILE A 334 -17.80 9.99 -6.48
CA ILE A 334 -17.04 8.74 -6.48
C ILE A 334 -16.14 8.70 -5.24
N SER A 335 -16.34 7.72 -4.36
CA SER A 335 -15.50 7.52 -3.17
C SER A 335 -14.58 6.32 -3.33
N LEU A 336 -13.28 6.54 -3.08
CA LEU A 336 -12.24 5.52 -3.02
C LEU A 336 -11.93 5.21 -1.56
N LEU A 337 -12.40 4.05 -1.08
CA LEU A 337 -12.37 3.68 0.33
C LEU A 337 -11.49 2.44 0.53
N GLY A 338 -10.75 2.43 1.65
CA GLY A 338 -9.91 1.28 2.00
C GLY A 338 -8.72 1.08 1.06
N ILE A 339 -8.25 2.14 0.38
CA ILE A 339 -7.11 2.09 -0.56
C ILE A 339 -5.79 2.00 0.22
N GLU A 340 -5.58 0.85 0.84
CA GLU A 340 -4.29 0.43 1.42
C GLU A 340 -3.42 -0.29 0.36
N SER A 341 -2.36 -0.99 0.77
CA SER A 341 -1.57 -1.83 -0.13
C SER A 341 -2.47 -2.80 -0.94
N PRO A 342 -2.34 -2.87 -2.28
CA PRO A 342 -1.29 -2.29 -3.13
C PRO A 342 -1.69 -0.95 -3.80
N GLY A 343 -2.14 0.03 -3.02
CA GLY A 343 -2.71 1.30 -3.47
C GLY A 343 -1.82 2.09 -4.41
N LEU A 344 -0.54 2.27 -4.08
CA LEU A 344 0.41 2.93 -4.98
C LEU A 344 0.54 2.18 -6.31
N THR A 345 0.76 0.86 -6.27
CA THR A 345 0.86 0.06 -7.51
C THR A 345 -0.43 0.12 -8.35
N SER A 346 -1.57 0.29 -7.70
CA SER A 346 -2.89 0.31 -8.34
C SER A 346 -3.34 1.70 -8.78
N CYS A 347 -2.60 2.77 -8.48
CA CYS A 347 -3.10 4.14 -8.55
C CYS A 347 -3.57 4.55 -9.96
N MET A 348 -2.78 4.25 -11.00
CA MET A 348 -3.14 4.58 -12.38
C MET A 348 -4.33 3.74 -12.88
N ALA A 349 -4.43 2.48 -12.46
CA ALA A 349 -5.55 1.62 -12.83
C ALA A 349 -6.85 2.04 -12.13
N LEU A 350 -6.76 2.50 -10.88
CA LEU A 350 -7.87 3.10 -10.16
C LEU A 350 -8.34 4.38 -10.86
N ALA A 351 -7.42 5.25 -11.27
CA ALA A 351 -7.74 6.46 -12.02
C ALA A 351 -8.40 6.14 -13.38
N GLU A 352 -7.83 5.19 -14.13
CA GLU A 352 -8.40 4.69 -15.40
C GLU A 352 -9.84 4.19 -15.19
N TYR A 353 -10.08 3.36 -14.18
CA TYR A 353 -11.42 2.85 -13.86
C TYR A 353 -12.41 3.98 -13.49
N VAL A 354 -11.99 4.95 -12.67
CA VAL A 354 -12.85 6.08 -12.30
C VAL A 354 -13.25 6.88 -13.54
N VAL A 355 -12.30 7.21 -14.41
CA VAL A 355 -12.56 8.04 -15.59
C VAL A 355 -13.36 7.27 -16.66
N GLU A 356 -12.87 6.10 -17.07
CA GLU A 356 -13.44 5.36 -18.20
C GLU A 356 -14.74 4.64 -17.85
N ASP A 357 -14.82 4.03 -16.67
CA ASP A 357 -15.94 3.17 -16.30
C ASP A 357 -17.01 3.85 -15.44
N LEU A 358 -16.69 4.95 -14.74
CA LEU A 358 -17.64 5.62 -13.84
C LEU A 358 -18.07 7.01 -14.30
N LEU A 359 -17.16 7.81 -14.86
CA LEU A 359 -17.46 9.21 -15.24
C LEU A 359 -17.87 9.39 -16.71
N LYS A 360 -17.41 8.53 -17.62
CA LYS A 360 -17.77 8.58 -19.05
C LYS A 360 -19.08 7.85 -19.40
N LYS A 361 -19.76 7.25 -18.42
CA LYS A 361 -21.11 6.68 -18.58
C LYS A 361 -22.17 7.78 -18.65
#